data_AF-A0A959Q5I9-F1
#
_entry.id   AF-A0A959Q5I9-F1
#
_cell.length_a   1.000
_cell.length_b   1.000
_cell.length_c   1.000
_cell.angle_alpha   90.00
_cell.angle_beta   90.00
_cell.angle_gamma   90.00
#
_symmetry.space_group_name_H-M   'P 1'
#
loop_
_entity.id
_entity.type
_entity.pdbx_description
1 polymer ?
#
loop_
_entity_poly.entity_id
_entity_poly.type
_entity_poly.pdbx_seq_one_letter_code
_entity_poly.pdbx_strand_id
1 'polypeptide(L)'
;TYLPPKGFPTTQFDMYVAEDIGLYKFDILSQRGLGHIKDSIRLIRQNKQAEVDIRQVRKLKEDPKLNERLASGNTIGCFYIESPAMRMLLRKLQVSDYLTLVAASSIIRPGVARSGMMREYIMRHRFPEERKRMHPVLGDIMPDTYGVMVYQEDVIKVAHYFAGLTLSEADVLRRGMSGKYRSREEFQRIRDKYFENCREKGYDDALTKDVWH
;
A
#
# COMPACT_ATOMS: atom_id res chain seq x y z
N THR A 1 5.52 -20.73 -39.07
CA THR A 1 5.55 -19.50 -38.25
C THR A 1 4.56 -19.68 -37.12
N TYR A 2 5.01 -19.75 -35.86
CA TYR A 2 4.12 -19.88 -34.70
C TYR A 2 3.45 -18.52 -34.45
N LEU A 3 2.21 -18.36 -34.89
CA LEU A 3 1.39 -17.21 -34.54
C LEU A 3 0.76 -17.47 -33.16
N PRO A 4 0.74 -16.48 -32.25
CA PRO A 4 0.05 -16.62 -30.98
C PRO A 4 -1.44 -16.94 -31.20
N PRO A 5 -2.13 -17.60 -30.24
CA PRO A 5 -3.50 -18.11 -30.41
C PRO A 5 -4.56 -17.09 -30.82
N LYS A 6 -4.28 -15.79 -30.66
CA LYS A 6 -5.20 -14.68 -30.96
C LYS A 6 -4.78 -13.82 -32.16
N GLY A 7 -3.73 -14.21 -32.89
CA GLY A 7 -3.28 -13.51 -34.10
C GLY A 7 -2.73 -12.09 -33.89
N PHE A 8 -2.47 -11.69 -32.64
CA PHE A 8 -1.87 -10.40 -32.35
C PHE A 8 -0.35 -10.41 -32.64
N PRO A 9 0.22 -9.32 -33.17
CA PRO A 9 1.67 -9.13 -33.20
C PRO A 9 2.25 -9.21 -31.79
N THR A 10 3.34 -9.95 -31.63
CA THR A 10 4.07 -10.11 -30.35
C THR A 10 5.55 -9.83 -30.55
N THR A 11 6.20 -9.30 -29.52
CA THR A 11 7.66 -9.15 -29.48
C THR A 11 8.33 -10.50 -29.19
N GLN A 12 9.56 -10.68 -29.67
CA GLN A 12 10.37 -11.88 -29.37
C GLN A 12 11.23 -11.73 -28.11
N PHE A 13 11.37 -10.51 -27.62
CA PHE A 13 12.08 -10.17 -26.39
C PHE A 13 11.09 -9.87 -25.26
N ASP A 14 11.54 -10.08 -24.02
CA ASP A 14 10.74 -9.81 -22.83
C ASP A 14 10.69 -8.31 -22.48
N MET A 15 9.92 -7.99 -21.43
CA MET A 15 9.73 -6.60 -21.01
C MET A 15 11.01 -5.92 -20.51
N TYR A 16 11.97 -6.67 -19.96
CA TYR A 16 13.21 -6.10 -19.45
C TYR A 16 14.16 -5.74 -20.58
N VAL A 17 14.29 -6.63 -21.56
CA VAL A 17 15.08 -6.35 -22.76
C VAL A 17 14.49 -5.16 -23.53
N ALA A 18 13.16 -5.05 -23.59
CA ALA A 18 12.49 -3.90 -24.20
C ALA A 18 12.89 -2.57 -23.52
N GLU A 19 12.94 -2.55 -22.19
CA GLU A 19 13.38 -1.38 -21.40
C GLU A 19 14.87 -1.09 -21.61
N ASP A 20 15.73 -2.12 -21.59
CA ASP A 20 17.18 -1.99 -21.73
C ASP A 20 17.61 -1.43 -23.09
N ILE A 21 16.86 -1.72 -24.18
CA ILE A 21 17.12 -1.18 -25.52
C ILE A 21 16.42 0.17 -25.78
N GLY A 22 15.79 0.76 -24.75
CA GLY A 22 15.20 2.10 -24.82
C GLY A 22 13.80 2.20 -25.41
N LEU A 23 13.03 1.10 -25.45
CA LEU A 23 11.64 1.14 -25.90
C LEU A 23 10.70 1.59 -24.76
N TYR A 24 9.70 2.39 -25.12
CA TYR A 24 8.61 2.73 -24.20
C TYR A 24 7.64 1.57 -24.05
N LYS A 25 7.51 1.07 -22.82
CA LYS A 25 6.59 0.01 -22.45
C LYS A 25 5.31 0.62 -21.82
N PHE A 26 4.14 0.18 -22.30
CA PHE A 26 2.85 0.55 -21.74
C PHE A 26 2.05 -0.69 -21.31
N ASP A 27 1.52 -0.68 -20.09
CA ASP A 27 0.66 -1.74 -19.58
C ASP A 27 -0.82 -1.33 -19.72
N ILE A 28 -1.52 -1.91 -20.71
CA ILE A 28 -2.96 -1.72 -20.89
C ILE A 28 -3.69 -2.84 -20.13
N LEU A 29 -4.06 -2.55 -18.89
CA LEU A 29 -4.69 -3.53 -18.01
C LEU A 29 -6.22 -3.54 -18.16
N SER A 30 -6.79 -4.73 -18.28
CA SER A 30 -8.24 -4.93 -18.17
C SER A 30 -8.63 -5.19 -16.72
N GLN A 31 -9.56 -4.41 -16.19
CA GLN A 31 -10.06 -4.56 -14.82
C GLN A 31 -11.54 -4.93 -14.82
N ARG A 32 -11.83 -6.19 -14.45
CA ARG A 32 -13.21 -6.74 -14.43
C ARG A 32 -14.19 -5.89 -13.62
N GLY A 33 -13.74 -5.26 -12.53
CA GLY A 33 -14.57 -4.37 -11.71
C GLY A 33 -15.20 -3.22 -12.49
N LEU A 34 -14.52 -2.68 -13.51
CA LEU A 34 -15.08 -1.60 -14.36
C LEU A 34 -16.25 -2.10 -15.22
N GLY A 35 -16.16 -3.35 -15.72
CA GLY A 35 -17.25 -4.01 -16.43
C GLY A 35 -18.48 -4.17 -15.54
N HIS A 36 -18.29 -4.66 -14.32
CA HIS A 36 -19.38 -4.80 -13.34
C HIS A 36 -20.03 -3.47 -13.00
N ILE A 37 -19.25 -2.41 -12.77
CA ILE A 37 -19.79 -1.06 -12.52
C ILE A 37 -20.65 -0.59 -13.69
N LYS A 38 -20.17 -0.74 -14.93
CA LYS A 38 -20.92 -0.39 -16.15
C LYS A 38 -22.25 -1.14 -16.22
N ASP A 39 -22.23 -2.45 -15.96
CA ASP A 39 -23.44 -3.28 -15.99
C ASP A 39 -24.42 -2.91 -14.87
N SER A 40 -23.92 -2.65 -13.66
CA SER A 40 -24.75 -2.20 -12.53
C SER A 40 -25.46 -0.88 -12.82
N ILE A 41 -24.76 0.12 -13.37
CA ILE A 41 -25.36 1.41 -13.75
C ILE A 41 -26.46 1.19 -14.80
N ARG A 42 -26.20 0.36 -15.81
CA ARG A 42 -27.19 0.03 -16.85
C ARG A 42 -28.45 -0.59 -16.24
N LEU A 43 -28.28 -1.57 -15.35
CA LEU A 43 -29.40 -2.25 -14.69
C LEU A 43 -30.18 -1.33 -13.76
N ILE A 44 -29.51 -0.45 -13.01
CA ILE A 44 -30.16 0.55 -12.15
C ILE A 44 -31.02 1.49 -12.99
N ARG A 45 -30.49 1.98 -14.13
CA ARG A 45 -31.25 2.84 -15.04
C ARG A 45 -32.50 2.15 -15.59
N GLN A 46 -32.37 0.88 -16.01
CA GLN A 46 -33.50 0.11 -16.54
C GLN A 46 -34.60 -0.17 -15.50
N ASN A 47 -34.21 -0.52 -14.27
CA ASN A 47 -35.16 -0.99 -13.25
C ASN A 47 -35.69 0.11 -12.33
N LYS A 48 -34.93 1.20 -12.15
CA LYS A 48 -35.23 2.27 -11.19
C LYS A 48 -35.36 3.64 -11.82
N GLN A 49 -35.12 3.76 -13.13
CA GLN A 49 -35.08 5.04 -13.85
C GLN A 49 -34.15 6.08 -13.17
N ALA A 50 -33.14 5.61 -12.45
CA ALA A 50 -32.19 6.42 -11.72
C ALA A 50 -30.85 6.49 -12.46
N GLU A 51 -30.21 7.65 -12.43
CA GLU A 51 -28.84 7.83 -12.92
C GLU A 51 -27.85 7.77 -11.76
N VAL A 52 -26.75 7.05 -11.97
CA VAL A 52 -25.66 6.90 -10.99
C VAL A 52 -24.38 7.43 -11.60
N ASP A 53 -23.83 8.49 -11.00
CA ASP A 53 -22.54 9.03 -11.39
C ASP A 53 -21.42 8.56 -10.45
N ILE A 54 -20.65 7.59 -10.93
CA ILE A 54 -19.51 7.03 -10.20
C ILE A 54 -18.33 8.01 -10.04
N ARG A 55 -18.36 9.16 -10.73
CA ARG A 55 -17.33 10.19 -10.60
C ARG A 55 -17.53 11.06 -9.37
N GLN A 56 -18.66 10.95 -8.67
CA GLN A 56 -18.93 11.65 -7.40
C GLN A 56 -18.19 10.99 -6.21
N VAL A 57 -16.89 10.74 -6.36
CA VAL A 57 -16.06 9.97 -5.44
C VAL A 57 -16.06 10.56 -4.02
N ARG A 58 -16.07 11.89 -3.87
CA ARG A 58 -16.10 12.53 -2.55
C ARG A 58 -17.36 12.14 -1.77
N LYS A 59 -18.53 12.25 -2.39
CA LYS A 59 -19.81 11.85 -1.76
C LYS A 59 -19.83 10.36 -1.43
N LEU A 60 -19.30 9.52 -2.31
CA LEU A 60 -19.23 8.07 -2.07
C LEU A 60 -18.33 7.72 -0.87
N LYS A 61 -17.25 8.46 -0.62
CA LYS A 61 -16.37 8.24 0.53
C LYS A 61 -17.01 8.64 1.87
N GLU A 62 -17.94 9.57 1.84
CA GLU A 62 -18.61 10.12 3.02
C GLU A 62 -19.99 9.49 3.26
N ASP A 63 -20.44 8.58 2.39
CA ASP A 63 -21.76 7.95 2.50
C ASP A 63 -21.83 7.06 3.77
N PRO A 64 -22.69 7.37 4.74
CA PRO A 64 -22.78 6.64 5.99
C PRO A 64 -23.22 5.18 5.79
N LYS A 65 -24.03 4.89 4.77
CA LYS A 65 -24.48 3.51 4.47
C LYS A 65 -23.34 2.66 3.93
N LEU A 66 -22.45 3.26 3.13
CA LEU A 66 -21.25 2.56 2.66
C LEU A 66 -20.29 2.31 3.81
N ASN A 67 -20.08 3.31 4.66
CA ASN A 67 -19.22 3.21 5.82
C ASN A 67 -19.71 2.19 6.87
N GLU A 68 -21.04 2.07 7.08
CA GLU A 68 -21.62 1.03 7.92
C GLU A 68 -21.40 -0.38 7.34
N ARG A 69 -21.51 -0.54 6.01
CA ARG A 69 -21.21 -1.81 5.33
C ARG A 69 -19.74 -2.20 5.46
N LEU A 70 -18.82 -1.23 5.42
CA LEU A 70 -17.41 -1.47 5.69
C LEU A 70 -17.20 -1.93 7.15
N ALA A 71 -17.79 -1.22 8.12
CA ALA A 71 -17.64 -1.53 9.55
C ALA A 71 -18.17 -2.92 9.92
N SER A 72 -19.27 -3.35 9.30
CA SER A 72 -19.84 -4.71 9.45
C SER A 72 -19.11 -5.78 8.62
N GLY A 73 -18.22 -5.38 7.71
CA GLY A 73 -17.56 -6.27 6.75
C GLY A 73 -18.53 -6.91 5.77
N ASN A 74 -19.62 -6.22 5.41
CA ASN A 74 -20.59 -6.63 4.40
C ASN A 74 -20.14 -6.19 3.00
N THR A 75 -19.09 -6.84 2.50
CA THR A 75 -18.34 -6.43 1.30
C THR A 75 -18.19 -7.56 0.27
N ILE A 76 -19.06 -8.58 0.32
CA ILE A 76 -19.11 -9.61 -0.74
C ILE A 76 -19.44 -8.93 -2.07
N GLY A 77 -18.70 -9.28 -3.14
CA GLY A 77 -18.78 -8.64 -4.44
C GLY A 77 -18.10 -7.27 -4.55
N CYS A 78 -17.49 -6.75 -3.47
CA CYS A 78 -16.70 -5.52 -3.52
C CYS A 78 -15.24 -5.83 -3.88
N PHE A 79 -14.75 -5.17 -4.93
CA PHE A 79 -13.38 -5.33 -5.41
C PHE A 79 -12.37 -5.12 -4.27
N TYR A 80 -11.36 -6.00 -4.20
CA TYR A 80 -10.25 -5.97 -3.24
C TYR A 80 -10.60 -6.30 -1.78
N ILE A 81 -11.87 -6.15 -1.36
CA ILE A 81 -12.26 -6.21 0.06
C ILE A 81 -13.28 -7.31 0.41
N GLU A 82 -13.47 -8.28 -0.48
CA GLU A 82 -14.44 -9.36 -0.34
C GLU A 82 -13.92 -10.56 0.50
N SER A 83 -12.61 -10.78 0.56
CA SER A 83 -12.06 -12.01 1.15
C SER A 83 -12.44 -12.18 2.63
N PRO A 84 -12.61 -13.42 3.14
CA PRO A 84 -12.95 -13.65 4.54
C PRO A 84 -11.99 -12.96 5.53
N ALA A 85 -10.68 -13.04 5.25
CA ALA A 85 -9.65 -12.40 6.07
C ALA A 85 -9.77 -10.87 6.05
N MET A 86 -10.00 -10.25 4.88
CA MET A 86 -10.20 -8.81 4.79
C MET A 86 -11.46 -8.39 5.55
N ARG A 87 -12.58 -9.08 5.35
CA ARG A 87 -13.84 -8.79 6.06
C ARG A 87 -13.70 -8.87 7.57
N MET A 88 -12.93 -9.84 8.07
CA MET A 88 -12.58 -9.91 9.50
C MET A 88 -11.75 -8.72 9.94
N LEU A 89 -10.75 -8.31 9.14
CA LEU A 89 -9.93 -7.13 9.43
C LEU A 89 -10.77 -5.85 9.48
N LEU A 90 -11.67 -5.65 8.51
CA LEU A 90 -12.57 -4.50 8.47
C LEU A 90 -13.41 -4.38 9.75
N ARG A 91 -13.99 -5.51 10.20
CA ARG A 91 -14.75 -5.57 11.46
C ARG A 91 -13.88 -5.29 12.68
N LYS A 92 -12.68 -5.86 12.73
CA LYS A 92 -11.73 -5.63 13.84
C LYS A 92 -11.32 -4.17 13.95
N LEU A 93 -11.16 -3.48 12.82
CA LEU A 93 -10.83 -2.06 12.78
C LEU A 93 -12.07 -1.17 13.01
N GLN A 94 -13.29 -1.66 12.76
CA GLN A 94 -14.51 -0.86 12.61
C GLN A 94 -14.32 0.25 11.57
N VAL A 95 -13.85 -0.15 10.38
CA VAL A 95 -13.60 0.77 9.27
C VAL A 95 -14.88 1.52 8.92
N SER A 96 -14.88 2.83 9.11
CA SER A 96 -16.03 3.71 8.88
C SER A 96 -15.67 4.93 8.02
N ASP A 97 -14.49 4.91 7.42
CA ASP A 97 -13.99 5.98 6.56
C ASP A 97 -13.02 5.43 5.51
N TYR A 98 -12.76 6.25 4.50
CA TYR A 98 -11.91 5.88 3.37
C TYR A 98 -10.43 5.69 3.75
N LEU A 99 -9.87 6.47 4.67
CA LEU A 99 -8.46 6.38 5.04
C LEU A 99 -8.18 5.08 5.78
N THR A 100 -9.06 4.71 6.72
CA THR A 100 -8.96 3.43 7.43
C THR A 100 -9.15 2.24 6.47
N LEU A 101 -10.02 2.38 5.45
CA LEU A 101 -10.16 1.36 4.40
C LEU A 101 -8.85 1.19 3.60
N VAL A 102 -8.19 2.28 3.23
CA VAL A 102 -6.90 2.27 2.54
C VAL A 102 -5.84 1.59 3.42
N ALA A 103 -5.75 1.94 4.71
CA ALA A 103 -4.84 1.29 5.64
C ALA A 103 -5.09 -0.22 5.77
N ALA A 104 -6.35 -0.63 5.94
CA ALA A 104 -6.73 -2.05 6.00
C ALA A 104 -6.29 -2.83 4.75
N SER A 105 -6.44 -2.21 3.57
CA SER A 105 -6.03 -2.77 2.28
C SER A 105 -4.51 -2.96 2.15
N SER A 106 -3.72 -2.13 2.81
CA SER A 106 -2.26 -2.22 2.84
C SER A 106 -1.77 -3.26 3.84
N ILE A 107 -2.37 -3.30 5.03
CA ILE A 107 -1.90 -4.11 6.16
C ILE A 107 -2.19 -5.60 5.98
N ILE A 108 -3.27 -5.97 5.29
CA ILE A 108 -3.62 -7.38 5.06
C ILE A 108 -2.58 -8.14 4.22
N ARG A 109 -1.65 -7.42 3.58
CA ARG A 109 -0.66 -8.02 2.67
C ARG A 109 0.28 -8.95 3.44
N PRO A 110 0.71 -10.09 2.85
CA PRO A 110 1.47 -11.12 3.56
C PRO A 110 2.74 -10.63 4.28
N GLY A 111 3.41 -9.60 3.76
CA GLY A 111 4.60 -9.03 4.41
C GLY A 111 4.26 -8.40 5.78
N VAL A 112 3.29 -7.49 5.79
CA VAL A 112 2.87 -6.74 6.99
C VAL A 112 2.09 -7.63 7.98
N ALA A 113 1.29 -8.57 7.46
CA ALA A 113 0.52 -9.48 8.30
C ALA A 113 1.41 -10.44 9.12
N ARG A 114 2.60 -10.80 8.61
CA ARG A 114 3.55 -11.72 9.27
C ARG A 114 4.52 -11.04 10.23
N SER A 115 4.75 -9.73 10.09
CA SER A 115 5.73 -8.99 10.89
C SER A 115 5.20 -8.51 12.26
N GLY A 116 3.96 -8.84 12.62
CA GLY A 116 3.31 -8.31 13.82
C GLY A 116 2.82 -6.86 13.70
N MET A 117 3.23 -6.14 12.65
CA MET A 117 2.80 -4.77 12.35
C MET A 117 1.28 -4.64 12.22
N MET A 118 0.61 -5.63 11.62
CA MET A 118 -0.86 -5.66 11.56
C MET A 118 -1.49 -5.63 12.96
N ARG A 119 -0.93 -6.38 13.92
CA ARG A 119 -1.45 -6.42 15.29
C ARG A 119 -1.24 -5.08 15.97
N GLU A 120 -0.05 -4.50 15.87
CA GLU A 120 0.25 -3.20 16.48
C GLU A 120 -0.63 -2.07 15.90
N TYR A 121 -0.85 -2.06 14.58
CA TYR A 121 -1.77 -1.11 13.97
C TYR A 121 -3.20 -1.29 14.50
N ILE A 122 -3.73 -2.52 14.53
CA ILE A 122 -5.07 -2.79 15.06
C ILE A 122 -5.17 -2.30 16.51
N MET A 123 -4.20 -2.64 17.36
CA MET A 123 -4.21 -2.21 18.76
C MET A 123 -4.25 -0.68 18.89
N ARG A 124 -3.32 0.03 18.24
CA ARG A 124 -3.21 1.51 18.36
C ARG A 124 -4.35 2.26 17.68
N HIS A 125 -4.96 1.68 16.65
CA HIS A 125 -6.15 2.21 16.01
C HIS A 125 -7.37 2.11 16.94
N ARG A 126 -7.55 0.95 17.56
CA ARG A 126 -8.72 0.61 18.39
C ARG A 126 -8.66 1.19 19.80
N PHE A 127 -7.45 1.30 20.33
CA PHE A 127 -7.16 1.63 21.72
C PHE A 127 -6.16 2.80 21.74
N PRO A 128 -6.65 4.06 21.77
CA PRO A 128 -5.78 5.23 21.78
C PRO A 128 -4.72 5.23 22.88
N GLU A 129 -5.00 4.59 24.03
CA GLU A 129 -4.07 4.40 25.14
C GLU A 129 -2.85 3.55 24.78
N GLU A 130 -2.96 2.66 23.79
CA GLU A 130 -1.83 1.85 23.31
C GLU A 130 -0.85 2.66 22.47
N ARG A 131 -1.23 3.86 22.02
CA ARG A 131 -0.34 4.75 21.25
C ARG A 131 0.86 5.21 22.07
N LYS A 132 0.83 5.11 23.41
CA LYS A 132 2.00 5.35 24.28
C LYS A 132 3.15 4.38 24.02
N ARG A 133 2.88 3.22 23.41
CA ARG A 133 3.89 2.21 23.02
C ARG A 133 4.49 2.49 21.63
N MET A 134 4.02 3.53 20.96
CA MET A 134 4.58 3.98 19.69
C MET A 134 5.99 4.50 19.91
N HIS A 135 6.91 4.15 19.01
CA HIS A 135 8.23 4.74 19.00
C HIS A 135 8.10 6.25 18.74
N PRO A 136 8.56 7.15 19.64
CA PRO A 136 8.29 8.59 19.55
C PRO A 136 8.66 9.16 18.17
N VAL A 137 9.87 8.85 17.69
CA VAL A 137 10.35 9.35 16.40
C VAL A 137 9.53 8.83 15.22
N LEU A 138 9.07 7.57 15.26
CA LEU A 138 8.26 7.02 14.16
C LEU A 138 6.83 7.55 14.21
N GLY A 139 6.34 7.86 15.41
CA GLY A 139 5.05 8.52 15.62
C GLY A 139 5.01 9.92 15.04
N ASP A 140 6.08 10.69 15.20
CA ASP A 140 6.18 12.03 14.63
C ASP A 140 6.27 11.99 13.09
N ILE A 141 6.97 11.01 12.53
CA ILE A 141 7.11 10.85 11.07
C ILE A 141 5.81 10.32 10.44
N MET A 142 5.08 9.45 11.14
CA MET A 142 3.93 8.70 10.61
C MET A 142 2.76 8.67 11.61
N PRO A 143 2.18 9.85 11.95
CA PRO A 143 1.10 9.92 12.93
C PRO A 143 -0.15 9.19 12.45
N ASP A 144 -0.43 9.23 11.14
CA ASP A 144 -1.61 8.64 10.51
C ASP A 144 -1.66 7.11 10.62
N THR A 145 -0.52 6.46 10.81
CA THR A 145 -0.39 5.00 10.94
C THR A 145 0.07 4.57 12.33
N TYR A 146 0.03 5.48 13.31
CA TYR A 146 0.44 5.22 14.69
C TYR A 146 1.89 4.70 14.78
N GLY A 147 2.78 5.25 13.94
CA GLY A 147 4.18 4.87 13.88
C GLY A 147 4.43 3.45 13.34
N VAL A 148 3.45 2.85 12.65
CA VAL A 148 3.59 1.56 11.96
C VAL A 148 3.85 1.83 10.48
N MET A 149 4.93 1.28 9.93
CA MET A 149 5.20 1.38 8.48
C MET A 149 4.23 0.48 7.71
N VAL A 150 3.22 1.09 7.11
CA VAL A 150 2.15 0.38 6.37
C VAL A 150 2.31 0.57 4.87
N TYR A 151 2.78 1.74 4.47
CA TYR A 151 2.94 2.14 3.07
C TYR A 151 4.39 2.03 2.61
N GLN A 152 4.61 2.01 1.31
CA GLN A 152 5.96 2.08 0.75
C GLN A 152 6.58 3.47 0.98
N GLU A 153 5.73 4.48 0.97
CA GLU A 153 6.02 5.87 1.25
C GLU A 153 6.47 6.06 2.70
N ASP A 154 6.00 5.24 3.63
CA ASP A 154 6.43 5.26 5.03
C ASP A 154 7.90 4.90 5.18
N VAL A 155 8.37 3.90 4.42
CA VAL A 155 9.80 3.53 4.35
C VAL A 155 10.62 4.71 3.85
N ILE A 156 10.14 5.41 2.80
CA ILE A 156 10.82 6.57 2.25
C ILE A 156 10.86 7.71 3.27
N LYS A 157 9.73 7.99 3.95
CA LYS A 157 9.66 9.01 5.00
C LYS A 157 10.63 8.71 6.14
N VAL A 158 10.68 7.48 6.63
CA VAL A 158 11.61 7.09 7.69
C VAL A 158 13.06 7.24 7.21
N ALA A 159 13.42 6.67 6.07
CA ALA A 159 14.77 6.82 5.50
C ALA A 159 15.20 8.30 5.35
N HIS A 160 14.28 9.16 4.93
CA HIS A 160 14.55 10.59 4.75
C HIS A 160 14.62 11.36 6.09
N TYR A 161 13.57 11.30 6.91
CA TYR A 161 13.49 12.12 8.12
C TYR A 161 14.33 11.54 9.27
N PHE A 162 14.30 10.22 9.47
CA PHE A 162 15.11 9.56 10.49
C PHE A 162 16.59 9.60 10.09
N ALA A 163 16.95 8.97 8.98
CA ALA A 163 18.35 8.79 8.59
C ALA A 163 18.92 9.88 7.67
N GLY A 164 18.17 10.93 7.32
CA GLY A 164 18.73 12.04 6.53
C GLY A 164 19.11 11.69 5.09
N LEU A 165 18.62 10.57 4.56
CA LEU A 165 18.83 10.23 3.14
C LEU A 165 18.05 11.20 2.26
N THR A 166 18.53 11.49 1.05
CA THR A 166 17.71 12.24 0.08
C THR A 166 16.51 11.40 -0.38
N LEU A 167 15.46 12.02 -0.93
CA LEU A 167 14.29 11.27 -1.41
C LEU A 167 14.65 10.23 -2.49
N SER A 168 15.61 10.55 -3.35
CA SER A 168 16.12 9.62 -4.37
C SER A 168 16.80 8.41 -3.73
N GLU A 169 17.65 8.64 -2.72
CA GLU A 169 18.34 7.57 -1.98
C GLU A 169 17.36 6.71 -1.16
N ALA A 170 16.37 7.34 -0.55
CA ALA A 170 15.30 6.66 0.17
C ALA A 170 14.46 5.75 -0.75
N ASP A 171 14.20 6.17 -1.99
CA ASP A 171 13.55 5.29 -2.98
C ASP A 171 14.45 4.14 -3.43
N VAL A 172 15.76 4.38 -3.59
CA VAL A 172 16.74 3.30 -3.84
C VAL A 172 16.70 2.27 -2.71
N LEU A 173 16.70 2.72 -1.45
CA LEU A 173 16.57 1.86 -0.28
C LEU A 173 15.27 1.04 -0.36
N ARG A 174 14.12 1.68 -0.58
CA ARG A 174 12.81 1.02 -0.70
C ARG A 174 12.84 -0.05 -1.79
N ARG A 175 13.40 0.23 -2.97
CA ARG A 175 13.54 -0.76 -4.06
C ARG A 175 14.46 -1.91 -3.66
N GLY A 176 15.57 -1.61 -3.00
CA GLY A 176 16.56 -2.58 -2.51
C GLY A 176 16.06 -3.50 -1.40
N MET A 177 15.02 -3.11 -0.65
CA MET A 177 14.36 -4.01 0.31
C MET A 177 13.65 -5.19 -0.35
N SER A 178 13.31 -5.09 -1.64
CA SER A 178 12.84 -6.26 -2.39
C SER A 178 14.01 -7.20 -2.69
N GLY A 179 13.82 -8.51 -2.51
CA GLY A 179 14.90 -9.51 -2.63
C GLY A 179 15.64 -9.48 -3.97
N LYS A 180 15.04 -8.92 -5.03
CA LYS A 180 15.62 -8.79 -6.36
C LYS A 180 16.75 -7.75 -6.46
N TYR A 181 16.69 -6.67 -5.67
CA TYR A 181 17.65 -5.54 -5.79
C TYR A 181 18.58 -5.43 -4.57
N ARG A 182 18.37 -6.25 -3.54
CA ARG A 182 19.12 -6.23 -2.28
C ARG A 182 20.63 -6.50 -2.41
N SER A 183 21.03 -7.25 -3.44
CA SER A 183 22.43 -7.60 -3.70
C SER A 183 23.18 -6.56 -4.54
N ARG A 184 22.50 -5.51 -5.02
CA ARG A 184 23.16 -4.47 -5.81
C ARG A 184 24.07 -3.62 -4.92
N GLU A 185 25.23 -3.25 -5.46
CA GLU A 185 26.19 -2.36 -4.76
C GLU A 185 25.55 -1.06 -4.28
N GLU A 186 24.63 -0.51 -5.08
CA GLU A 186 23.89 0.70 -4.75
C GLU A 186 23.17 0.59 -3.41
N PHE A 187 22.53 -0.56 -3.13
CA PHE A 187 21.83 -0.77 -1.86
C PHE A 187 22.80 -0.82 -0.67
N GLN A 188 23.98 -1.43 -0.84
CA GLN A 188 24.99 -1.48 0.22
C GLN A 188 25.51 -0.07 0.54
N ARG A 189 25.78 0.75 -0.49
CA ARG A 189 26.18 2.15 -0.29
C ARG A 189 25.12 2.94 0.48
N ILE A 190 23.85 2.78 0.13
CA ILE A 190 22.75 3.47 0.85
C ILE A 190 22.61 2.96 2.29
N ARG A 191 22.78 1.65 2.53
CA ARG A 191 22.78 1.10 3.89
C ARG A 191 23.89 1.74 4.72
N ASP A 192 25.12 1.77 4.21
CA ASP A 192 26.25 2.28 4.98
C ASP A 192 26.07 3.77 5.28
N LYS A 193 25.57 4.54 4.29
CA LYS A 193 25.18 5.95 4.47
C LYS A 193 24.06 6.14 5.50
N TYR A 194 23.06 5.26 5.55
CA TYR A 194 22.01 5.30 6.57
C TYR A 194 22.61 5.24 7.99
N PHE A 195 23.53 4.30 8.24
CA PHE A 195 24.15 4.16 9.56
C PHE A 195 25.10 5.32 9.88
N GLU A 196 25.83 5.83 8.90
CA GLU A 196 26.69 7.01 9.07
C GLU A 196 25.89 8.26 9.45
N ASN A 197 24.85 8.58 8.69
CA ASN A 197 23.99 9.72 8.98
C ASN A 197 23.32 9.62 10.36
N CYS A 198 22.90 8.41 10.77
CA CYS A 198 22.33 8.19 12.10
C CYS A 198 23.35 8.46 13.22
N ARG A 199 24.63 8.08 13.03
CA ARG A 199 25.71 8.42 13.97
C ARG A 199 25.97 9.92 14.02
N GLU A 200 25.99 10.60 12.88
CA GLU A 200 26.17 12.06 12.82
C GLU A 200 25.02 12.82 13.52
N LYS A 201 23.80 12.28 13.44
CA LYS A 201 22.64 12.80 14.18
C LYS A 201 22.66 12.47 15.69
N GLY A 202 23.62 11.68 16.16
CA GLY A 202 23.77 11.31 17.56
C GLY A 202 22.79 10.23 18.04
N TYR A 203 22.21 9.44 17.14
CA TYR A 203 21.39 8.30 17.55
C TYR A 203 22.25 7.16 18.08
N ASP A 204 21.76 6.49 19.12
CA ASP A 204 22.39 5.29 19.64
C ASP A 204 22.35 4.14 18.61
N ASP A 205 23.35 3.27 18.69
CA ASP A 205 23.49 2.12 17.81
C ASP A 205 22.32 1.14 17.95
N ALA A 206 21.78 0.96 19.16
CA ALA A 206 20.65 0.07 19.37
C ALA A 206 19.39 0.62 18.69
N LEU A 207 19.12 1.91 18.83
CA LEU A 207 18.01 2.59 18.17
C LEU A 207 18.12 2.51 16.64
N THR A 208 19.31 2.81 16.11
CA THR A 208 19.55 2.81 14.66
C THR A 208 19.32 1.44 14.05
N LYS A 209 19.75 0.37 14.75
CA LYS A 209 19.53 -1.02 14.34
C LYS A 209 18.06 -1.42 14.47
N ASP A 210 17.37 -1.01 15.53
CA ASP A 210 15.94 -1.30 15.74
C ASP A 210 15.08 -0.74 14.60
N VAL A 211 15.32 0.49 14.17
CA VAL A 211 14.57 1.10 13.05
C VAL A 211 14.91 0.45 11.69
N TRP A 212 16.11 -0.11 11.52
CA TRP A 212 16.54 -0.73 10.28
C TRP A 212 15.96 -2.14 10.06
N HIS A 213 15.70 -2.90 11.14
CA HIS A 213 15.36 -4.33 11.09
C HIS A 213 13.85 -4.62 11.07
#